data_AF-A0AA37QEU9-F1
#
_entry.id   AF-A0AA37QEU9-F1
#
_cell.length_a   1.000
_cell.length_b   1.000
_cell.length_c   1.000
_cell.angle_alpha   90.00
_cell.angle_beta   90.00
_cell.angle_gamma   90.00
#
_symmetry.space_group_name_H-M   'P 1'
#
loop_
_entity.id
_entity.type
_entity.pdbx_description
1 polymer ?
#
loop_
_entity_poly.entity_id
_entity_poly.type
_entity_poly.pdbx_seq_one_letter_code
_entity_poly.pdbx_strand_id
1 'polypeptide(L)'
;MAQLKSVAVAELLLDQANFRTPRQRSQLAAVEAMISTSPDRFWALVESILDDGYLQTENIIVLSQDDGSLVVREGNRRVAALKLIQGQLSAKKLNVPEHIVDAIAALSEEWLRDNDRVPCAVFPPRDAKKVDRIVRLAHGKGEKAGRDQWNAVARARHNRDEAGASEPALDLLEQYLASAKNLPMHLRSAWAAIFPLTVLEEAMKRTAPRLGLGSARALATAYPNLKNAKHRASLEAIIFDIGSKELGYEQLRSTREDYGIKYGLPALEEKTQESGGSARAGGTAGGGDSASQKGDRGDGSTGAGAKGTGQDRGKEAGSDEETDNGKPAASSTSDPRAVVSAMKAFVPKGTNREKVVTLKGEIERMNITRTPHAFLFVLRSMFEISAKAYCADHPDPNGPKAVDAQGNDRKLVEVLRDVAEHMIKLPNGKKNQAVQKRLHGALTELATPESLLSVTSMNQLVHHPTFTVTPREAASRFFNVFPLLQAMNE
;
A
#
# COMPACT_ATOMS: atom_id res chain seq x y z
N MET A 1 25.40 28.80 -15.55
CA MET A 1 24.36 28.44 -16.54
C MET A 1 24.91 27.30 -17.35
N ALA A 2 24.07 26.31 -17.67
CA ALA A 2 24.49 25.17 -18.48
C ALA A 2 24.74 25.60 -19.93
N GLN A 3 25.64 24.90 -20.62
CA GLN A 3 25.82 25.00 -22.06
C GLN A 3 25.32 23.70 -22.69
N LEU A 4 24.39 23.80 -23.65
CA LEU A 4 23.93 22.66 -24.44
C LEU A 4 24.93 22.45 -25.59
N LYS A 5 25.52 21.25 -25.70
CA LYS A 5 26.52 20.89 -26.72
C LYS A 5 26.43 19.42 -27.08
N SER A 6 26.76 19.08 -28.32
CA SER A 6 27.08 17.70 -28.71
C SER A 6 28.53 17.37 -28.32
N VAL A 7 28.73 16.37 -27.47
CA VAL A 7 30.03 15.97 -26.89
C VAL A 7 30.35 14.53 -27.30
N ALA A 8 31.60 14.24 -27.66
CA ALA A 8 31.99 12.88 -28.01
C ALA A 8 31.87 11.95 -26.80
N VAL A 9 31.34 10.74 -27.00
CA VAL A 9 31.25 9.70 -25.97
C VAL A 9 32.63 9.42 -25.36
N ALA A 10 33.70 9.53 -26.15
CA ALA A 10 35.09 9.39 -25.69
C ALA A 10 35.49 10.41 -24.61
N GLU A 11 35.08 11.67 -24.74
CA GLU A 11 35.42 12.78 -23.83
C GLU A 11 34.70 12.68 -22.47
N LEU A 12 33.60 11.92 -22.40
CA LEU A 12 32.79 11.77 -21.18
C LEU A 12 33.40 10.76 -20.21
N LEU A 13 33.51 11.15 -18.94
CA LEU A 13 33.92 10.28 -17.83
C LEU A 13 32.70 9.80 -17.05
N LEU A 14 32.57 8.49 -16.86
CA LEU A 14 31.56 7.91 -15.99
C LEU A 14 31.77 8.34 -14.53
N ASP A 15 30.68 8.70 -13.85
CA ASP A 15 30.70 8.99 -12.42
C ASP A 15 30.86 7.70 -11.62
N GLN A 16 32.03 7.57 -10.99
CA GLN A 16 32.41 6.43 -10.15
C GLN A 16 31.80 6.51 -8.74
N ALA A 17 31.17 7.62 -8.36
CA ALA A 17 30.46 7.81 -7.10
C ALA A 17 28.93 7.93 -7.31
N ASN A 18 28.41 7.33 -8.39
CA ASN A 18 26.98 7.35 -8.71
C ASN A 18 26.13 6.62 -7.64
N PHE A 19 25.08 7.27 -7.14
CA PHE A 19 24.24 6.76 -6.04
C PHE A 19 23.52 5.42 -6.30
N ARG A 20 23.51 4.89 -7.53
CA ARG A 20 22.99 3.54 -7.83
C ARG A 20 23.93 2.40 -7.43
N THR A 21 25.19 2.69 -7.14
CA THR A 21 26.24 1.70 -6.83
C THR A 21 27.12 2.20 -5.68
N PRO A 22 27.85 1.32 -4.97
CA PRO A 22 28.98 1.76 -4.13
C PRO A 22 30.00 2.57 -4.95
N ARG A 23 30.83 3.39 -4.30
CA ARG A 23 31.92 4.10 -4.98
C ARG A 23 32.89 3.10 -5.63
N GLN A 24 33.24 3.37 -6.88
CA GLN A 24 34.07 2.51 -7.72
C GLN A 24 35.49 3.07 -7.87
N ARG A 25 36.41 2.19 -8.26
CA ARG A 25 37.85 2.47 -8.44
C ARG A 25 38.25 2.83 -9.88
N SER A 26 37.37 2.59 -10.84
CA SER A 26 37.61 2.86 -12.26
C SER A 26 36.29 2.91 -13.03
N GLN A 27 36.32 3.42 -14.27
CA GLN A 27 35.16 3.40 -15.16
C GLN A 27 34.72 1.97 -15.51
N LEU A 28 35.66 1.03 -15.70
CA LEU A 28 35.34 -0.38 -15.95
C LEU A 28 34.58 -0.99 -14.77
N ALA A 29 35.07 -0.79 -13.54
CA ALA A 29 34.40 -1.26 -12.32
C ALA A 29 33.01 -0.61 -12.13
N ALA A 30 32.81 0.62 -12.60
CA ALA A 30 31.49 1.25 -12.63
C ALA A 30 30.53 0.58 -13.62
N VAL A 31 31.00 0.10 -14.77
CA VAL A 31 30.16 -0.68 -15.69
C VAL A 31 29.88 -2.08 -15.14
N GLU A 32 30.88 -2.77 -14.61
CA GLU A 32 30.72 -4.07 -13.90
C GLU A 32 29.66 -3.96 -12.79
N ALA A 33 29.70 -2.91 -11.97
CA ALA A 33 28.73 -2.66 -10.91
C ALA A 33 27.32 -2.31 -11.44
N MET A 34 27.22 -1.57 -12.56
CA MET A 34 25.93 -1.24 -13.18
C MET A 34 25.25 -2.48 -13.81
N ILE A 35 26.03 -3.37 -14.43
CA ILE A 35 25.56 -4.68 -14.91
C ILE A 35 25.12 -5.53 -13.72
N SER A 36 25.97 -5.69 -12.71
CA SER A 36 25.71 -6.58 -11.56
C SER A 36 24.49 -6.15 -10.73
N THR A 37 24.22 -4.84 -10.61
CA THR A 37 23.12 -4.32 -9.80
C THR A 37 21.76 -4.39 -10.52
N SER A 38 21.75 -4.37 -11.86
CA SER A 38 20.51 -4.39 -12.65
C SER A 38 20.77 -4.88 -14.08
N PRO A 39 21.06 -6.17 -14.29
CA PRO A 39 21.52 -6.70 -15.58
C PRO A 39 20.48 -6.48 -16.68
N ASP A 40 19.24 -6.92 -16.45
CA ASP A 40 18.13 -6.79 -17.40
C ASP A 40 17.93 -5.32 -17.86
N ARG A 41 18.09 -4.36 -16.94
CA ARG A 41 17.93 -2.92 -17.24
C ARG A 41 19.17 -2.29 -17.89
N PHE A 42 20.31 -2.95 -17.85
CA PHE A 42 21.51 -2.51 -18.57
C PHE A 42 21.48 -3.08 -19.98
N TRP A 43 21.20 -4.37 -20.14
CA TRP A 43 21.15 -5.03 -21.45
C TRP A 43 19.97 -4.54 -22.29
N ALA A 44 18.76 -4.39 -21.75
CA ALA A 44 17.64 -3.79 -22.49
C ALA A 44 17.90 -2.32 -22.92
N LEU A 45 18.81 -1.61 -22.23
CA LEU A 45 19.25 -0.27 -22.66
C LEU A 45 20.32 -0.35 -23.77
N VAL A 46 21.20 -1.35 -23.74
CA VAL A 46 22.16 -1.61 -24.82
C VAL A 46 21.40 -2.01 -26.09
N GLU A 47 20.46 -2.95 -25.99
CA GLU A 47 19.59 -3.41 -27.08
C GLU A 47 18.80 -2.25 -27.69
N SER A 48 18.07 -1.47 -26.88
CA SER A 48 17.33 -0.29 -27.38
C SER A 48 18.22 0.76 -28.05
N ILE A 49 19.49 0.92 -27.62
CA ILE A 49 20.43 1.80 -28.32
C ILE A 49 20.88 1.16 -29.63
N LEU A 50 21.17 -0.15 -29.68
CA LEU A 50 21.55 -0.86 -30.91
C LEU A 50 20.46 -0.76 -31.98
N ASP A 51 19.19 -0.92 -31.58
CA ASP A 51 18.02 -0.88 -32.47
C ASP A 51 17.74 0.52 -33.03
N ASP A 52 17.61 1.54 -32.16
CA ASP A 52 17.14 2.90 -32.53
C ASP A 52 18.26 3.94 -32.68
N GLY A 53 19.48 3.63 -32.25
CA GLY A 53 20.53 4.61 -31.98
C GLY A 53 20.27 5.41 -30.69
N TYR A 54 21.04 6.48 -30.49
CA TYR A 54 20.89 7.36 -29.34
C TYR A 54 19.78 8.39 -29.55
N LEU A 55 18.75 8.32 -28.70
CA LEU A 55 17.65 9.28 -28.69
C LEU A 55 18.13 10.71 -28.36
N GLN A 56 18.24 11.55 -29.40
CA GLN A 56 18.77 12.92 -29.32
C GLN A 56 17.97 13.88 -28.41
N THR A 57 16.78 13.49 -27.95
CA THR A 57 15.98 14.23 -26.96
C THR A 57 16.46 14.00 -25.52
N GLU A 58 17.17 12.89 -25.26
CA GLU A 58 17.65 12.53 -23.93
C GLU A 58 19.02 13.16 -23.64
N ASN A 59 19.01 14.39 -23.11
CA ASN A 59 20.25 15.06 -22.69
C ASN A 59 21.00 14.27 -21.58
N ILE A 60 22.32 14.19 -21.70
CA ILE A 60 23.25 13.78 -20.63
C ILE A 60 23.55 15.00 -19.76
N ILE A 61 23.46 14.87 -18.43
CA ILE A 61 23.86 15.97 -17.52
C ILE A 61 25.31 15.79 -17.12
N VAL A 62 26.14 16.78 -17.41
CA VAL A 62 27.60 16.74 -17.21
C VAL A 62 28.01 17.85 -16.26
N LEU A 63 28.89 17.56 -15.32
CA LEU A 63 29.62 18.54 -14.52
C LEU A 63 31.06 18.59 -15.02
N SER A 64 31.49 19.72 -15.58
CA SER A 64 32.90 19.95 -15.88
C SER A 64 33.67 20.18 -14.58
N GLN A 65 34.85 19.58 -14.44
CA GLN A 65 35.78 19.81 -13.34
C GLN A 65 36.71 21.00 -13.63
N ASP A 66 37.50 21.43 -12.63
CA ASP A 66 38.46 22.53 -12.78
C ASP A 66 39.63 22.20 -13.73
N ASP A 67 39.93 20.91 -13.94
CA ASP A 67 40.91 20.43 -14.94
C ASP A 67 40.33 20.33 -16.36
N GLY A 68 39.06 20.72 -16.56
CA GLY A 68 38.34 20.64 -17.83
C GLY A 68 37.69 19.28 -18.12
N SER A 69 37.91 18.25 -17.30
CA SER A 69 37.32 16.93 -17.51
C SER A 69 35.79 16.93 -17.33
N LEU A 70 35.10 16.06 -18.07
CA LEU A 70 33.64 16.07 -18.19
C LEU A 70 33.01 14.85 -17.49
N VAL A 71 32.52 15.03 -16.25
CA VAL A 71 31.97 13.93 -15.45
C VAL A 71 30.44 13.84 -15.59
N VAL A 72 29.94 12.65 -15.94
CA VAL A 72 28.52 12.36 -16.19
C VAL A 72 27.73 12.20 -14.90
N ARG A 73 26.87 13.16 -14.56
CA ARG A 73 26.05 13.15 -13.35
C ARG A 73 24.65 12.58 -13.55
N GLU A 74 24.10 12.66 -14.77
CA GLU A 74 22.90 11.93 -15.19
C GLU A 74 23.13 11.23 -16.53
N GLY A 75 22.57 10.03 -16.70
CA GLY A 75 22.80 9.24 -17.91
C GLY A 75 24.00 8.29 -17.86
N ASN A 76 24.58 8.03 -16.68
CA ASN A 76 25.77 7.17 -16.51
C ASN A 76 25.64 5.79 -17.20
N ARG A 77 24.46 5.17 -17.16
CA ARG A 77 24.17 3.89 -17.87
C ARG A 77 24.14 4.04 -19.39
N ARG A 78 23.63 5.16 -19.92
CA ARG A 78 23.60 5.45 -21.36
C ARG A 78 25.01 5.65 -21.92
N VAL A 79 25.84 6.44 -21.23
CA VAL A 79 27.25 6.63 -21.61
C VAL A 79 28.03 5.32 -21.46
N ALA A 80 27.77 4.51 -20.44
CA ALA A 80 28.40 3.19 -20.29
C ALA A 80 28.02 2.22 -21.43
N ALA A 81 26.75 2.18 -21.83
CA ALA A 81 26.28 1.39 -22.97
C ALA A 81 26.96 1.85 -24.28
N LEU A 82 26.95 3.15 -24.58
CA LEU A 82 27.64 3.69 -25.76
C LEU A 82 29.14 3.42 -25.73
N LYS A 83 29.81 3.55 -24.58
CA LYS A 83 31.24 3.22 -24.44
C LYS A 83 31.54 1.73 -24.67
N LEU A 84 30.60 0.84 -24.36
CA LEU A 84 30.72 -0.58 -24.70
C LEU A 84 30.54 -0.80 -26.21
N ILE A 85 29.48 -0.26 -26.80
CA ILE A 85 29.16 -0.42 -28.24
C ILE A 85 30.28 0.17 -29.11
N GLN A 86 30.78 1.37 -28.77
CA GLN A 86 31.87 2.07 -29.46
C GLN A 86 33.28 1.47 -29.19
N GLY A 87 33.37 0.27 -28.61
CA GLY A 87 34.64 -0.42 -28.32
C GLY A 87 35.57 0.25 -27.30
N GLN A 88 35.15 1.33 -26.65
CA GLN A 88 35.93 2.06 -25.65
C GLN A 88 36.08 1.29 -24.32
N LEU A 89 35.25 0.27 -24.13
CA LEU A 89 35.34 -0.69 -23.03
C LEU A 89 35.48 -2.11 -23.58
N SER A 90 36.37 -2.89 -23.00
CA SER A 90 36.63 -4.25 -23.46
C SER A 90 35.48 -5.20 -23.09
N ALA A 91 34.67 -5.60 -24.07
CA ALA A 91 33.59 -6.57 -23.90
C ALA A 91 34.05 -7.87 -23.20
N LYS A 92 35.26 -8.35 -23.51
CA LYS A 92 35.90 -9.52 -22.88
C LYS A 92 36.06 -9.41 -21.36
N LYS A 93 36.07 -8.21 -20.80
CA LYS A 93 36.17 -7.97 -19.34
C LYS A 93 34.80 -7.82 -18.66
N LEU A 94 33.73 -7.60 -19.43
CA LEU A 94 32.40 -7.23 -18.93
C LEU A 94 31.37 -8.38 -18.97
N ASN A 95 31.77 -9.57 -19.40
CA ASN A 95 30.89 -10.75 -19.55
C ASN A 95 29.59 -10.41 -20.31
N VAL A 96 29.77 -9.79 -21.48
CA VAL A 96 28.67 -9.35 -22.36
C VAL A 96 27.95 -10.57 -22.95
N PRO A 97 26.60 -10.59 -23.00
CA PRO A 97 25.84 -11.64 -23.70
C PRO A 97 26.28 -11.79 -25.16
N GLU A 98 26.36 -13.04 -25.64
CA GLU A 98 26.86 -13.37 -26.98
C GLU A 98 26.09 -12.64 -28.10
N HIS A 99 24.76 -12.61 -28.01
CA HIS A 99 23.92 -11.90 -28.99
C HIS A 99 24.17 -10.39 -29.05
N ILE A 100 24.61 -9.76 -27.95
CA ILE A 100 24.99 -8.35 -27.91
C ILE A 100 26.38 -8.16 -28.52
N VAL A 101 27.30 -9.10 -28.33
CA VAL A 101 28.61 -9.07 -29.01
C VAL A 101 28.45 -9.18 -30.52
N ASP A 102 27.60 -10.10 -30.98
CA ASP A 102 27.29 -10.28 -32.40
C ASP A 102 26.60 -9.04 -33.00
N ALA A 103 25.61 -8.47 -32.28
CA ALA A 103 24.93 -7.25 -32.71
C ALA A 103 25.89 -6.05 -32.82
N ILE A 104 26.80 -5.85 -31.85
CA ILE A 104 27.83 -4.81 -31.91
C ILE A 104 28.79 -5.05 -33.10
N ALA A 105 29.16 -6.30 -33.37
CA ALA A 105 30.04 -6.65 -34.49
C ALA A 105 29.37 -6.48 -35.87
N ALA A 106 28.04 -6.45 -35.94
CA ALA A 106 27.26 -6.24 -37.16
C ALA A 106 26.98 -4.77 -37.49
N LEU A 107 27.35 -3.82 -36.63
CA LEU A 107 27.12 -2.38 -36.83
C LEU A 107 27.93 -1.81 -38.00
N SER A 108 27.37 -0.80 -38.67
CA SER A 108 28.07 -0.06 -39.73
C SER A 108 28.92 1.10 -39.19
N GLU A 109 29.95 1.47 -39.94
CA GLU A 109 30.78 2.69 -39.73
C GLU A 109 29.98 4.01 -39.83
N GLU A 110 28.76 3.94 -40.36
CA GLU A 110 27.79 5.05 -40.37
C GLU A 110 27.05 5.11 -39.03
N TRP A 111 26.49 3.98 -38.58
CA TRP A 111 25.84 3.88 -37.26
C TRP A 111 26.79 4.30 -36.14
N LEU A 112 28.05 3.83 -36.17
CA LEU A 112 29.06 4.18 -35.15
C LEU A 112 29.32 5.69 -35.12
N ARG A 113 29.31 6.35 -36.29
CA ARG A 113 29.55 7.78 -36.43
C ARG A 113 28.35 8.64 -36.03
N ASP A 114 27.13 8.18 -36.30
CA ASP A 114 25.93 8.90 -35.86
C ASP A 114 25.70 8.81 -34.34
N ASN A 115 26.36 7.84 -33.69
CA ASN A 115 26.29 7.57 -32.26
C ASN A 115 27.59 7.84 -31.49
N ASP A 116 28.60 8.48 -32.10
CA ASP A 116 29.88 8.80 -31.44
C ASP A 116 29.78 10.05 -30.55
N ARG A 117 28.75 10.88 -30.73
CA ARG A 117 28.44 12.06 -29.92
C ARG A 117 27.04 12.02 -29.34
N VAL A 118 26.88 12.64 -28.18
CA VAL A 118 25.60 12.77 -27.47
C VAL A 118 25.30 14.22 -27.05
N PRO A 119 24.02 14.62 -26.98
CA PRO A 119 23.62 15.92 -26.49
C PRO A 119 23.82 16.00 -24.97
N CYS A 120 24.61 16.99 -24.53
CA CYS A 120 24.97 17.22 -23.14
C CYS A 120 24.52 18.60 -22.68
N ALA A 121 23.96 18.67 -21.47
CA ALA A 121 23.89 19.90 -20.69
C ALA A 121 25.10 19.96 -19.75
N VAL A 122 26.10 20.77 -20.13
CA VAL A 122 27.37 20.90 -19.41
C VAL A 122 27.29 22.05 -18.40
N PHE A 123 27.48 21.73 -17.12
CA PHE A 123 27.47 22.67 -16.01
C PHE A 123 28.89 22.94 -15.49
N PRO A 124 29.24 24.21 -15.17
CA PRO A 124 30.52 24.54 -14.54
C PRO A 124 30.58 24.07 -13.08
N PRO A 125 31.77 23.90 -12.46
CA PRO A 125 31.94 23.43 -11.08
C PRO A 125 31.04 24.17 -10.06
N ARG A 126 30.95 25.50 -10.20
CA ARG A 126 30.10 26.38 -9.36
C ARG A 126 28.61 26.05 -9.36
N ASP A 127 28.10 25.34 -10.37
CA ASP A 127 26.70 24.94 -10.46
C ASP A 127 26.45 23.51 -9.93
N ALA A 128 27.43 22.83 -9.32
CA ALA A 128 27.32 21.44 -8.82
C ALA A 128 26.07 21.18 -7.94
N LYS A 129 25.74 22.07 -7.00
CA LYS A 129 24.52 21.95 -6.15
C LYS A 129 23.22 21.95 -6.97
N LYS A 130 23.19 22.59 -8.15
CA LYS A 130 22.05 22.56 -9.07
C LYS A 130 21.98 21.23 -9.82
N VAL A 131 23.13 20.68 -10.21
CA VAL A 131 23.22 19.34 -10.81
C VAL A 131 22.73 18.27 -9.83
N ASP A 132 23.14 18.33 -8.56
CA ASP A 132 22.65 17.40 -7.53
C ASP A 132 21.15 17.54 -7.28
N ARG A 133 20.58 18.75 -7.41
CA ARG A 133 19.12 18.95 -7.38
C ARG A 133 18.44 18.33 -8.61
N ILE A 134 19.02 18.41 -9.79
CA ILE A 134 18.48 17.77 -11.02
C ILE A 134 18.46 16.24 -10.87
N VAL A 135 19.57 15.64 -10.43
CA VAL A 135 19.66 14.18 -10.19
C VAL A 135 18.66 13.73 -9.11
N ARG A 136 18.48 14.54 -8.05
CA ARG A 136 17.48 14.27 -7.01
C ARG A 136 16.05 14.35 -7.53
N LEU A 137 15.70 15.36 -8.34
CA LEU A 137 14.38 15.42 -8.97
C LEU A 137 14.15 14.24 -9.93
N ALA A 138 15.19 13.76 -10.60
CA ALA A 138 15.08 12.63 -11.54
C ALA A 138 14.88 11.26 -10.87
N HIS A 139 15.50 11.00 -9.70
CA HIS A 139 15.50 9.66 -9.06
C HIS A 139 15.15 9.63 -7.57
N GLY A 140 14.95 10.78 -6.93
CA GLY A 140 14.71 10.91 -5.50
C GLY A 140 13.31 10.48 -5.09
N LYS A 141 13.21 9.70 -4.02
CA LYS A 141 11.92 9.24 -3.48
C LYS A 141 11.15 10.42 -2.88
N GLY A 142 9.91 10.63 -3.34
CA GLY A 142 8.99 11.63 -2.81
C GLY A 142 9.02 13.00 -3.50
N GLU A 143 9.87 13.18 -4.51
CA GLU A 143 9.96 14.42 -5.29
C GLU A 143 8.77 14.55 -6.25
N LYS A 144 7.73 15.30 -5.86
CA LYS A 144 6.52 15.53 -6.69
C LYS A 144 6.78 16.31 -7.99
N ALA A 145 7.96 16.87 -8.17
CA ALA A 145 8.40 17.56 -9.39
C ALA A 145 9.39 16.72 -10.21
N GLY A 146 9.41 15.40 -9.98
CA GLY A 146 10.23 14.45 -10.71
C GLY A 146 9.59 13.90 -12.00
N ARG A 147 10.23 12.88 -12.58
CA ARG A 147 9.68 12.13 -13.73
C ARG A 147 8.75 11.03 -13.22
N ASP A 148 7.44 11.24 -13.35
CA ASP A 148 6.45 10.20 -12.98
C ASP A 148 6.46 9.04 -13.98
N GLN A 149 6.48 7.81 -13.45
CA GLN A 149 6.29 6.60 -14.25
C GLN A 149 4.82 6.42 -14.60
N TRP A 150 4.54 5.91 -15.81
CA TRP A 150 3.19 5.54 -16.19
C TRP A 150 2.59 4.51 -15.22
N ASN A 151 1.43 4.86 -14.69
CA ASN A 151 0.65 3.98 -13.83
C ASN A 151 0.15 2.74 -14.60
N ALA A 152 -0.49 1.79 -13.91
CA ALA A 152 -0.96 0.56 -14.54
C ALA A 152 -1.94 0.79 -15.71
N VAL A 153 -2.83 1.78 -15.61
CA VAL A 153 -3.82 2.11 -16.65
C VAL A 153 -3.15 2.74 -17.87
N ALA A 154 -2.22 3.69 -17.66
CA ALA A 154 -1.47 4.31 -18.74
C ALA A 154 -0.60 3.29 -19.51
N ARG A 155 0.06 2.36 -18.80
CA ARG A 155 0.82 1.27 -19.43
C ARG A 155 -0.09 0.31 -20.21
N ALA A 156 -1.20 -0.12 -19.62
CA ALA A 156 -2.15 -1.01 -20.30
C ALA A 156 -2.73 -0.37 -21.57
N ARG A 157 -3.07 0.93 -21.54
CA ARG A 157 -3.53 1.65 -22.75
C ARG A 157 -2.49 1.62 -23.85
N HIS A 158 -1.25 2.06 -23.56
CA HIS A 158 -0.19 2.04 -24.56
C HIS A 158 0.08 0.63 -25.12
N ASN A 159 0.11 -0.39 -24.26
CA ASN A 159 0.27 -1.78 -24.69
C ASN A 159 -0.84 -2.23 -25.65
N ARG A 160 -2.11 -1.91 -25.35
CA ARG A 160 -3.26 -2.28 -26.17
C ARG A 160 -3.31 -1.48 -27.47
N ASP A 161 -3.15 -0.17 -27.37
CA ASP A 161 -3.46 0.78 -28.44
C ASP A 161 -2.31 0.87 -29.47
N GLU A 162 -1.04 0.82 -29.02
CA GLU A 162 0.14 0.89 -29.91
C GLU A 162 0.71 -0.51 -30.24
N ALA A 163 0.81 -1.41 -29.25
CA ALA A 163 1.41 -2.74 -29.44
C ALA A 163 0.37 -3.86 -29.72
N GLY A 164 -0.93 -3.53 -29.84
CA GLY A 164 -1.99 -4.48 -30.12
C GLY A 164 -2.21 -5.54 -29.03
N ALA A 165 -1.66 -5.35 -27.83
CA ALA A 165 -1.66 -6.35 -26.78
C ALA A 165 -3.06 -6.57 -26.17
N SER A 166 -3.30 -7.78 -25.69
CA SER A 166 -4.57 -8.11 -25.02
C SER A 166 -4.57 -7.60 -23.57
N GLU A 167 -5.41 -6.62 -23.25
CA GLU A 167 -5.51 -6.01 -21.91
C GLU A 167 -6.93 -6.12 -21.30
N PRO A 168 -7.45 -7.35 -21.01
CA PRO A 168 -8.87 -7.55 -20.68
C PRO A 168 -9.35 -6.82 -19.42
N ALA A 169 -8.46 -6.54 -18.47
CA ALA A 169 -8.80 -5.79 -17.26
C ALA A 169 -9.04 -4.31 -17.57
N LEU A 170 -8.29 -3.72 -18.50
CA LEU A 170 -8.53 -2.38 -19.01
C LEU A 170 -9.85 -2.34 -19.78
N ASP A 171 -10.07 -3.30 -20.69
CA ASP A 171 -11.27 -3.35 -21.52
C ASP A 171 -12.55 -3.50 -20.68
N LEU A 172 -12.52 -4.33 -19.63
CA LEU A 172 -13.64 -4.45 -18.69
C LEU A 172 -13.85 -3.17 -17.88
N LEU A 173 -12.77 -2.53 -17.41
CA LEU A 173 -12.85 -1.27 -16.68
C LEU A 173 -13.47 -0.17 -17.54
N GLU A 174 -12.99 0.04 -18.76
CA GLU A 174 -13.46 1.12 -19.64
C GLU A 174 -14.93 0.91 -20.04
N GLN A 175 -15.35 -0.33 -20.33
CA GLN A 175 -16.75 -0.67 -20.55
C GLN A 175 -17.63 -0.43 -19.30
N TYR A 176 -17.13 -0.76 -18.11
CA TYR A 176 -17.83 -0.49 -16.85
C TYR A 176 -17.98 1.02 -16.64
N LEU A 177 -16.91 1.80 -16.78
CA LEU A 177 -16.95 3.26 -16.62
C LEU A 177 -17.89 3.93 -17.63
N ALA A 178 -18.00 3.41 -18.87
CA ALA A 178 -18.94 3.90 -19.87
C ALA A 178 -20.41 3.58 -19.53
N SER A 179 -20.70 2.43 -18.92
CA SER A 179 -22.07 1.93 -18.71
C SER A 179 -22.61 2.08 -17.27
N ALA A 180 -21.76 2.37 -16.29
CA ALA A 180 -22.12 2.51 -14.88
C ALA A 180 -22.95 3.79 -14.62
N LYS A 181 -24.27 3.64 -14.62
CA LYS A 181 -25.25 4.73 -14.39
C LYS A 181 -25.14 5.38 -13.01
N ASN A 182 -24.73 4.63 -11.99
CA ASN A 182 -24.73 5.06 -10.59
C ASN A 182 -23.34 5.47 -10.05
N LEU A 183 -22.30 5.50 -10.90
CA LEU A 183 -20.96 5.92 -10.49
C LEU A 183 -20.82 7.44 -10.62
N PRO A 184 -20.55 8.20 -9.53
CA PRO A 184 -20.32 9.64 -9.59
C PRO A 184 -19.22 10.02 -10.59
N MET A 185 -19.44 11.12 -11.33
CA MET A 185 -18.54 11.57 -12.40
C MET A 185 -17.08 11.73 -11.93
N HIS A 186 -16.85 12.22 -10.70
CA HIS A 186 -15.51 12.36 -10.15
C HIS A 186 -14.79 11.01 -9.93
N LEU A 187 -15.51 9.97 -9.47
CA LEU A 187 -14.97 8.61 -9.36
C LEU A 187 -14.72 8.02 -10.74
N ARG A 188 -15.62 8.26 -11.71
CA ARG A 188 -15.44 7.80 -13.09
C ARG A 188 -14.14 8.36 -13.70
N SER A 189 -13.91 9.66 -13.58
CA SER A 189 -12.66 10.29 -14.06
C SER A 189 -11.42 9.83 -13.28
N ALA A 190 -11.52 9.67 -11.96
CA ALA A 190 -10.42 9.18 -11.14
C ALA A 190 -10.01 7.74 -11.50
N TRP A 191 -10.99 6.83 -11.63
CA TRP A 191 -10.77 5.43 -12.00
C TRP A 191 -10.36 5.27 -13.47
N ALA A 192 -10.80 6.15 -14.37
CA ALA A 192 -10.29 6.20 -15.74
C ALA A 192 -8.80 6.58 -15.81
N ALA A 193 -8.27 7.32 -14.82
CA ALA A 193 -6.87 7.71 -14.76
C ALA A 193 -6.00 6.73 -13.95
N ILE A 194 -6.51 6.22 -12.82
CA ILE A 194 -5.78 5.37 -11.87
C ILE A 194 -6.72 4.29 -11.33
N PHE A 195 -6.44 3.02 -11.64
CA PHE A 195 -7.18 1.86 -11.14
C PHE A 195 -6.25 0.69 -10.79
N PRO A 196 -6.59 -0.15 -9.79
CA PRO A 196 -5.84 -1.38 -9.47
C PRO A 196 -6.00 -2.50 -10.53
N LEU A 197 -5.59 -2.27 -11.79
CA LEU A 197 -5.82 -3.21 -12.90
C LEU A 197 -5.31 -4.63 -12.65
N THR A 198 -4.19 -4.81 -11.95
CA THR A 198 -3.66 -6.16 -11.66
C THR A 198 -4.53 -6.93 -10.64
N VAL A 199 -5.18 -6.21 -9.71
CA VAL A 199 -6.19 -6.78 -8.80
C VAL A 199 -7.45 -7.15 -9.57
N LEU A 200 -7.88 -6.30 -10.52
CA LEU A 200 -9.00 -6.59 -11.40
C LEU A 200 -8.74 -7.82 -12.26
N GLU A 201 -7.55 -7.96 -12.82
CA GLU A 201 -7.15 -9.13 -13.61
C GLU A 201 -7.20 -10.44 -12.79
N GLU A 202 -6.69 -10.43 -11.56
CA GLU A 202 -6.82 -11.55 -10.61
C GLU A 202 -8.29 -11.86 -10.29
N ALA A 203 -9.09 -10.83 -10.01
CA ALA A 203 -10.52 -10.98 -9.73
C ALA A 203 -11.29 -11.55 -10.94
N MET A 204 -10.93 -11.16 -12.16
CA MET A 204 -11.51 -11.70 -13.39
C MET A 204 -11.11 -13.16 -13.61
N LYS A 205 -9.84 -13.53 -13.38
CA LYS A 205 -9.37 -14.93 -13.47
C LYS A 205 -10.12 -15.85 -12.51
N ARG A 206 -10.45 -15.38 -11.30
CA ARG A 206 -11.21 -16.14 -10.27
C ARG A 206 -12.72 -16.12 -10.50
N THR A 207 -13.27 -15.04 -11.04
CA THR A 207 -14.71 -14.87 -11.26
C THR A 207 -15.19 -15.53 -12.55
N ALA A 208 -14.40 -15.53 -13.63
CA ALA A 208 -14.76 -16.13 -14.91
C ALA A 208 -15.26 -17.60 -14.80
N PRO A 209 -14.55 -18.54 -14.15
CA PRO A 209 -15.02 -19.93 -14.05
C PRO A 209 -16.34 -20.06 -13.25
N ARG A 210 -16.55 -19.25 -12.21
CA ARG A 210 -17.82 -19.19 -11.46
C ARG A 210 -19.00 -18.73 -12.31
N LEU A 211 -18.73 -17.96 -13.36
CA LEU A 211 -19.73 -17.49 -14.31
C LEU A 211 -19.87 -18.40 -15.55
N GLY A 212 -19.21 -19.57 -15.55
CA GLY A 212 -19.20 -20.51 -16.69
C GLY A 212 -18.35 -20.04 -17.87
N LEU A 213 -17.38 -19.14 -17.65
CA LEU A 213 -16.51 -18.57 -18.69
C LEU A 213 -15.08 -19.07 -18.55
N GLY A 214 -14.48 -19.49 -19.66
CA GLY A 214 -13.15 -20.14 -19.66
C GLY A 214 -11.96 -19.22 -19.42
N SER A 215 -12.11 -17.89 -19.43
CA SER A 215 -10.99 -16.96 -19.21
C SER A 215 -11.44 -15.55 -18.80
N ALA A 216 -10.49 -14.78 -18.24
CA ALA A 216 -10.68 -13.35 -17.98
C ALA A 216 -11.01 -12.54 -19.27
N ARG A 217 -10.44 -12.93 -20.43
CA ARG A 217 -10.78 -12.32 -21.72
C ARG A 217 -12.23 -12.60 -22.11
N ALA A 218 -12.70 -13.83 -21.96
CA ALA A 218 -14.11 -14.16 -22.20
C ALA A 218 -15.05 -13.37 -21.28
N LEU A 219 -14.67 -13.13 -20.03
CA LEU A 219 -15.41 -12.27 -19.10
C LEU A 219 -15.46 -10.81 -19.55
N ALA A 220 -14.35 -10.23 -20.01
CA ALA A 220 -14.30 -8.87 -20.55
C ALA A 220 -15.17 -8.69 -21.80
N THR A 221 -15.17 -9.67 -22.70
CA THR A 221 -15.97 -9.66 -23.93
C THR A 221 -17.46 -9.94 -23.68
N ALA A 222 -17.81 -10.68 -22.63
CA ALA A 222 -19.21 -10.99 -22.29
C ALA A 222 -19.91 -9.86 -21.51
N TYR A 223 -19.15 -8.98 -20.85
CA TYR A 223 -19.69 -7.74 -20.29
C TYR A 223 -20.09 -6.76 -21.43
N PRO A 224 -21.11 -5.90 -21.26
CA PRO A 224 -22.11 -5.84 -20.19
C PRO A 224 -23.26 -6.86 -20.35
N ASN A 225 -23.21 -7.70 -21.38
CA ASN A 225 -24.31 -8.57 -21.84
C ASN A 225 -24.26 -9.99 -21.24
N LEU A 226 -23.90 -10.11 -19.95
CA LEU A 226 -23.89 -11.38 -19.24
C LEU A 226 -25.31 -11.97 -19.16
N LYS A 227 -25.46 -13.25 -19.51
CA LYS A 227 -26.76 -13.97 -19.59
C LYS A 227 -27.65 -13.85 -18.35
N ASN A 228 -27.04 -13.69 -17.17
CA ASN A 228 -27.75 -13.48 -15.91
C ASN A 228 -27.47 -12.06 -15.37
N ALA A 229 -28.51 -11.25 -15.24
CA ALA A 229 -28.43 -9.89 -14.71
C ALA A 229 -27.84 -9.84 -13.27
N LYS A 230 -28.02 -10.90 -12.47
CA LYS A 230 -27.37 -11.00 -11.15
C LYS A 230 -25.86 -11.11 -11.27
N HIS A 231 -25.35 -11.92 -12.20
CA HIS A 231 -23.90 -12.07 -12.43
C HIS A 231 -23.26 -10.76 -12.88
N ARG A 232 -23.98 -9.97 -13.70
CA ARG A 232 -23.57 -8.60 -14.04
C ARG A 232 -23.45 -7.72 -12.79
N ALA A 233 -24.48 -7.69 -11.95
CA ALA A 233 -24.46 -6.90 -10.71
C ALA A 233 -23.33 -7.35 -9.76
N SER A 234 -23.08 -8.65 -9.62
CA SER A 234 -21.95 -9.20 -8.86
C SER A 234 -20.60 -8.71 -9.40
N LEU A 235 -20.40 -8.71 -10.72
CA LEU A 235 -19.16 -8.23 -11.34
C LEU A 235 -19.00 -6.71 -11.18
N GLU A 236 -20.06 -5.93 -11.37
CA GLU A 236 -20.04 -4.48 -11.16
C GLU A 236 -19.73 -4.12 -9.70
N ALA A 237 -20.24 -4.89 -8.73
CA ALA A 237 -19.90 -4.73 -7.31
C ALA A 237 -18.45 -5.11 -7.00
N ILE A 238 -17.89 -6.13 -7.65
CA ILE A 238 -16.47 -6.49 -7.55
C ILE A 238 -15.59 -5.36 -8.10
N ILE A 239 -15.90 -4.80 -9.27
CA ILE A 239 -15.16 -3.68 -9.86
C ILE A 239 -15.24 -2.45 -8.94
N PHE A 240 -16.42 -2.15 -8.40
CA PHE A 240 -16.62 -1.04 -7.46
C PHE A 240 -15.80 -1.20 -6.17
N ASP A 241 -15.80 -2.38 -5.56
CA ASP A 241 -15.04 -2.64 -4.33
C ASP A 241 -13.52 -2.65 -4.59
N ILE A 242 -13.04 -3.05 -5.77
CA ILE A 242 -11.63 -2.92 -6.15
C ILE A 242 -11.25 -1.43 -6.32
N GLY A 243 -12.08 -0.65 -7.02
CA GLY A 243 -11.87 0.79 -7.18
C GLY A 243 -11.90 1.57 -5.87
N SER A 244 -12.72 1.10 -4.92
CA SER A 244 -12.82 1.63 -3.56
C SER A 244 -11.79 1.06 -2.58
N LYS A 245 -10.93 0.13 -3.04
CA LYS A 245 -9.88 -0.58 -2.27
C LYS A 245 -10.42 -1.44 -1.12
N GLU A 246 -11.66 -1.87 -1.20
CA GLU A 246 -12.30 -2.82 -0.28
C GLU A 246 -12.12 -4.30 -0.70
N LEU A 247 -11.67 -4.54 -1.94
CA LEU A 247 -11.30 -5.86 -2.43
C LEU A 247 -9.88 -5.82 -3.01
N GLY A 248 -8.96 -6.57 -2.40
CA GLY A 248 -7.56 -6.69 -2.82
C GLY A 248 -7.11 -8.15 -2.92
N TYR A 249 -5.81 -8.34 -3.16
CA TYR A 249 -5.21 -9.69 -3.28
C TYR A 249 -5.43 -10.57 -2.05
N GLU A 250 -5.42 -9.99 -0.84
CA GLU A 250 -5.64 -10.70 0.42
C GLU A 250 -7.01 -11.39 0.44
N GLN A 251 -8.07 -10.66 0.10
CA GLN A 251 -9.44 -11.16 0.06
C GLN A 251 -9.63 -12.14 -1.11
N LEU A 252 -9.11 -11.82 -2.30
CA LEU A 252 -9.20 -12.69 -3.49
C LEU A 252 -8.48 -14.03 -3.33
N ARG A 253 -7.41 -14.07 -2.54
CA ARG A 253 -6.55 -15.25 -2.33
C ARG A 253 -6.74 -15.91 -0.96
N SER A 254 -7.72 -15.48 -0.17
CA SER A 254 -8.02 -16.08 1.12
C SER A 254 -8.39 -17.56 0.97
N THR A 255 -7.78 -18.41 1.81
CA THR A 255 -8.14 -19.83 1.95
C THR A 255 -9.16 -20.08 3.06
N ARG A 256 -9.53 -19.03 3.82
CA ARG A 256 -10.47 -19.10 4.95
C ARG A 256 -11.86 -18.56 4.61
N GLU A 257 -11.92 -17.62 3.67
CA GLU A 257 -13.15 -16.93 3.27
C GLU A 257 -13.24 -16.88 1.75
N ASP A 258 -14.32 -17.39 1.19
CA ASP A 258 -14.58 -17.25 -0.24
C ASP A 258 -15.14 -15.86 -0.55
N TYR A 259 -14.33 -15.00 -1.19
CA TYR A 259 -14.72 -13.67 -1.63
C TYR A 259 -16.02 -13.68 -2.48
N GLY A 260 -16.29 -14.76 -3.22
CA GLY A 260 -17.46 -14.88 -4.08
C GLY A 260 -18.79 -14.84 -3.33
N ILE A 261 -18.81 -15.31 -2.07
CA ILE A 261 -20.01 -15.33 -1.21
C ILE A 261 -20.55 -13.91 -0.99
N LYS A 262 -19.65 -12.94 -0.74
CA LYS A 262 -20.00 -11.52 -0.54
C LYS A 262 -20.77 -10.92 -1.72
N TYR A 263 -20.53 -11.42 -2.92
CA TYR A 263 -21.11 -10.92 -4.18
C TYR A 263 -22.21 -11.84 -4.73
N GLY A 264 -22.58 -12.91 -4.02
CA GLY A 264 -23.57 -13.89 -4.49
C GLY A 264 -23.12 -14.68 -5.72
N LEU A 265 -21.80 -14.83 -5.93
CA LEU A 265 -21.27 -15.73 -6.96
C LEU A 265 -21.44 -17.19 -6.50
N PRO A 266 -21.70 -18.14 -7.42
CA PRO A 266 -21.70 -19.55 -7.06
C PRO A 266 -20.31 -20.00 -6.60
N ALA A 267 -20.30 -21.08 -5.82
CA ALA A 267 -19.07 -21.82 -5.54
C ALA A 267 -18.45 -22.33 -6.86
N LEU A 268 -17.14 -22.54 -6.85
CA LEU A 268 -16.51 -23.30 -7.93
C LEU A 268 -17.01 -24.74 -7.81
N GLU A 269 -17.60 -25.27 -8.88
CA GLU A 269 -17.90 -26.70 -8.96
C GLU A 269 -16.57 -27.45 -8.85
N GLU A 270 -16.43 -28.28 -7.81
CA GLU A 270 -15.34 -29.23 -7.75
C GLU A 270 -15.49 -30.16 -8.95
N LYS A 271 -14.54 -30.09 -9.89
CA LYS A 271 -14.36 -31.15 -10.87
C LYS A 271 -13.99 -32.41 -10.11
N THR A 272 -15.01 -33.20 -9.78
CA THR A 272 -14.85 -34.53 -9.23
C THR A 272 -14.03 -35.31 -10.25
N GLN A 273 -12.76 -35.57 -9.94
CA GLN A 273 -12.05 -36.61 -10.68
C GLN A 273 -12.77 -37.90 -10.32
N GLU A 274 -13.51 -38.44 -11.29
CA GLU A 274 -14.08 -39.77 -11.19
C GLU A 274 -12.94 -40.74 -10.87
N SER A 275 -12.95 -41.29 -9.67
CA SER A 275 -12.04 -42.34 -9.24
C SER A 275 -12.43 -43.63 -9.94
N GLY A 276 -12.06 -43.72 -11.23
CA GLY A 276 -12.23 -44.92 -12.05
C GLY A 276 -11.69 -46.13 -11.31
N GLY A 277 -12.58 -47.08 -11.00
CA GLY A 277 -12.30 -48.21 -10.14
C GLY A 277 -11.11 -49.03 -10.66
N SER A 278 -10.12 -49.26 -9.80
CA SER A 278 -8.96 -50.07 -10.13
C SER A 278 -9.35 -51.55 -10.24
N ALA A 279 -9.59 -52.01 -11.47
CA ALA A 279 -9.58 -53.43 -11.80
C ALA A 279 -8.13 -53.94 -11.75
N ARG A 280 -7.89 -54.97 -10.92
CA ARG A 280 -6.54 -55.45 -10.61
C ARG A 280 -6.11 -56.57 -11.57
N ALA A 281 -5.18 -56.27 -12.47
CA ALA A 281 -4.28 -57.21 -13.13
C ALA A 281 -2.99 -56.43 -13.45
N GLY A 282 -1.76 -56.90 -13.22
CA GLY A 282 -1.30 -58.26 -12.94
C GLY A 282 -0.16 -58.58 -13.91
N GLY A 283 1.07 -58.15 -13.61
CA GLY A 283 2.18 -58.27 -14.57
C GLY A 283 3.51 -57.62 -14.14
N THR A 284 4.25 -58.37 -13.31
CA THR A 284 5.72 -58.44 -13.14
C THR A 284 6.73 -57.59 -13.97
N ALA A 285 7.78 -57.19 -13.23
CA ALA A 285 9.24 -57.29 -13.54
C ALA A 285 10.01 -56.08 -14.10
N GLY A 286 11.25 -55.93 -13.57
CA GLY A 286 12.28 -54.95 -13.95
C GLY A 286 12.33 -53.71 -13.05
N GLY A 287 13.31 -53.45 -12.19
CA GLY A 287 14.54 -54.21 -11.84
C GLY A 287 15.79 -53.33 -11.90
N GLY A 288 16.49 -53.19 -10.77
CA GLY A 288 17.72 -52.40 -10.60
C GLY A 288 17.45 -50.93 -10.21
N ASP A 289 17.80 -50.45 -9.00
CA ASP A 289 19.13 -50.28 -8.38
C ASP A 289 19.76 -48.90 -8.70
N SER A 290 20.44 -48.22 -7.76
CA SER A 290 20.48 -48.38 -6.30
C SER A 290 21.10 -47.16 -5.62
N ALA A 291 20.78 -46.99 -4.33
CA ALA A 291 21.56 -46.27 -3.30
C ALA A 291 21.89 -44.76 -3.52
N SER A 292 22.16 -43.92 -2.52
CA SER A 292 22.49 -44.11 -1.09
C SER A 292 21.78 -43.00 -0.27
N GLN A 293 21.16 -43.22 0.91
CA GLN A 293 21.78 -43.48 2.23
C GLN A 293 22.76 -42.37 2.72
N LYS A 294 22.85 -41.99 4.01
CA LYS A 294 22.02 -42.18 5.24
C LYS A 294 22.64 -41.33 6.39
N GLY A 295 22.01 -41.28 7.58
CA GLY A 295 22.59 -40.74 8.82
C GLY A 295 21.66 -39.73 9.51
N ASP A 296 20.66 -40.10 10.33
CA ASP A 296 20.66 -40.92 11.57
C ASP A 296 21.31 -40.14 12.74
N ARG A 297 20.53 -39.47 13.61
CA ARG A 297 19.80 -39.92 14.83
C ARG A 297 20.62 -39.80 16.12
N GLY A 298 19.95 -39.35 17.19
CA GLY A 298 20.43 -39.35 18.57
C GLY A 298 19.28 -38.97 19.53
N ASP A 299 18.93 -39.89 20.43
CA ASP A 299 17.84 -39.78 21.42
C ASP A 299 18.38 -39.42 22.82
N GLY A 300 17.55 -38.93 23.75
CA GLY A 300 18.00 -38.49 25.09
C GLY A 300 16.93 -37.88 26.03
N SER A 301 16.19 -38.74 26.72
CA SER A 301 15.14 -38.46 27.73
C SER A 301 15.59 -37.70 29.01
N THR A 302 14.70 -36.94 29.69
CA THR A 302 14.19 -37.19 31.09
C THR A 302 13.51 -35.99 31.83
N GLY A 303 12.52 -36.28 32.71
CA GLY A 303 12.01 -35.44 33.84
C GLY A 303 10.77 -34.55 33.55
N ALA A 304 9.51 -34.83 33.99
CA ALA A 304 8.93 -34.92 35.36
C ALA A 304 9.01 -33.59 36.15
N GLY A 305 7.97 -32.89 36.65
CA GLY A 305 6.50 -33.08 36.75
C GLY A 305 5.85 -31.79 37.31
N ALA A 306 4.68 -31.73 37.98
CA ALA A 306 3.60 -32.70 38.21
C ALA A 306 2.27 -32.01 38.66
N LYS A 307 1.13 -32.43 38.08
CA LYS A 307 -0.25 -32.64 38.62
C LYS A 307 -0.87 -31.79 39.77
N GLY A 308 -2.17 -31.50 39.57
CA GLY A 308 -3.23 -31.39 40.59
C GLY A 308 -4.54 -30.80 39.99
N THR A 309 -5.60 -31.49 39.52
CA THR A 309 -6.51 -32.59 39.99
C THR A 309 -7.76 -32.14 40.77
N GLY A 310 -8.94 -32.64 40.34
CA GLY A 310 -10.30 -32.33 40.83
C GLY A 310 -11.18 -31.84 39.67
N GLN A 311 -12.08 -32.60 39.00
CA GLN A 311 -13.10 -33.59 39.44
C GLN A 311 -14.14 -32.98 40.40
N ASP A 312 -15.46 -33.17 40.24
CA ASP A 312 -16.19 -34.23 39.52
C ASP A 312 -17.56 -33.78 38.88
N ARG A 313 -18.28 -34.74 38.29
CA ARG A 313 -19.66 -34.74 37.70
C ARG A 313 -20.73 -33.97 38.52
N GLY A 314 -21.91 -33.56 38.01
CA GLY A 314 -22.64 -33.79 36.74
C GLY A 314 -24.07 -34.34 37.00
N LYS A 315 -25.13 -33.77 36.37
CA LYS A 315 -26.50 -34.36 36.25
C LYS A 315 -27.47 -33.54 35.35
N GLU A 316 -28.53 -34.18 34.88
CA GLU A 316 -29.56 -33.64 33.96
C GLU A 316 -30.92 -33.33 34.63
N ALA A 317 -31.74 -32.56 33.89
CA ALA A 317 -33.21 -32.55 33.82
C ALA A 317 -34.08 -31.88 34.92
N GLY A 318 -35.07 -31.07 34.47
CA GLY A 318 -36.41 -31.04 35.06
C GLY A 318 -37.04 -29.67 35.42
N SER A 319 -37.95 -29.19 34.54
CA SER A 319 -39.19 -28.42 34.82
C SER A 319 -39.22 -27.07 35.58
N ASP A 320 -39.79 -26.09 34.86
CA ASP A 320 -40.81 -25.09 35.23
C ASP A 320 -40.49 -23.77 36.00
N GLU A 321 -41.31 -22.79 35.60
CA GLU A 321 -41.55 -21.36 35.95
C GLU A 321 -41.04 -20.85 37.33
N GLU A 322 -40.66 -19.58 37.54
CA GLU A 322 -41.20 -18.33 36.98
C GLU A 322 -40.15 -17.17 36.99
N THR A 323 -40.55 -15.94 36.65
CA THR A 323 -39.71 -14.76 36.37
C THR A 323 -38.93 -14.14 37.55
N ASP A 324 -37.66 -13.72 37.34
CA ASP A 324 -37.17 -12.41 37.83
C ASP A 324 -35.95 -11.85 37.04
N ASN A 325 -35.82 -10.52 37.11
CA ASN A 325 -34.92 -9.56 36.47
C ASN A 325 -33.53 -9.98 35.96
N GLY A 326 -33.26 -9.61 34.71
CA GLY A 326 -31.97 -9.80 34.05
C GLY A 326 -30.86 -8.84 34.52
N LYS A 327 -29.67 -9.41 34.75
CA LYS A 327 -28.41 -8.66 34.69
C LYS A 327 -28.01 -8.52 33.22
N PRO A 328 -27.61 -7.32 32.74
CA PRO A 328 -27.15 -7.17 31.36
C PRO A 328 -25.87 -7.99 31.14
N ALA A 329 -25.89 -8.86 30.13
CA ALA A 329 -24.70 -9.59 29.71
C ALA A 329 -23.61 -8.59 29.29
N ALA A 330 -22.39 -8.78 29.79
CA ALA A 330 -21.28 -7.88 29.50
C ALA A 330 -20.92 -7.95 28.00
N SER A 331 -21.31 -6.92 27.24
CA SER A 331 -20.91 -6.78 25.85
C SER A 331 -19.39 -6.63 25.77
N SER A 332 -18.73 -7.40 24.91
CA SER A 332 -17.27 -7.36 24.84
C SER A 332 -16.81 -5.98 24.37
N THR A 333 -15.89 -5.36 25.09
CA THR A 333 -15.32 -4.03 24.77
C THR A 333 -14.53 -3.99 23.46
N SER A 334 -14.43 -5.11 22.73
CA SER A 334 -13.78 -5.19 21.41
C SER A 334 -14.74 -5.51 20.25
N ASP A 335 -16.06 -5.49 20.49
CA ASP A 335 -17.08 -5.71 19.44
C ASP A 335 -17.41 -4.40 18.68
N PRO A 336 -17.16 -4.34 17.35
CA PRO A 336 -17.55 -3.21 16.52
C PRO A 336 -19.05 -2.88 16.53
N ARG A 337 -19.93 -3.86 16.80
CA ARG A 337 -21.39 -3.63 16.88
C ARG A 337 -21.76 -2.83 18.13
N ALA A 338 -21.06 -3.05 19.24
CA ALA A 338 -21.28 -2.31 20.48
C ALA A 338 -20.96 -0.81 20.31
N VAL A 339 -19.97 -0.46 19.47
CA VAL A 339 -19.62 0.95 19.16
C VAL A 339 -20.82 1.70 18.56
N VAL A 340 -21.55 1.09 17.62
CA VAL A 340 -22.74 1.71 17.01
C VAL A 340 -23.83 1.94 18.07
N SER A 341 -24.00 1.02 19.03
CA SER A 341 -24.94 1.20 20.13
C SER A 341 -24.54 2.35 21.07
N ALA A 342 -23.25 2.46 21.38
CA ALA A 342 -22.71 3.53 22.21
C ALA A 342 -22.84 4.90 21.52
N MET A 343 -22.58 4.97 20.21
CA MET A 343 -22.77 6.19 19.42
C MET A 343 -24.25 6.57 19.32
N LYS A 344 -25.18 5.61 19.17
CA LYS A 344 -26.63 5.90 19.21
C LYS A 344 -27.10 6.50 20.53
N ALA A 345 -26.50 6.07 21.65
CA ALA A 345 -26.77 6.63 22.98
C ALA A 345 -26.07 7.98 23.24
N PHE A 346 -25.13 8.39 22.39
CA PHE A 346 -24.42 9.66 22.54
C PHE A 346 -25.28 10.83 22.04
N VAL A 347 -25.61 11.78 22.92
CA VAL A 347 -26.36 12.99 22.56
C VAL A 347 -25.48 14.20 22.88
N PRO A 348 -24.71 14.75 21.91
CA PRO A 348 -23.90 15.94 22.12
C PRO A 348 -24.77 17.15 22.48
N LYS A 349 -24.39 17.86 23.54
CA LYS A 349 -25.03 19.10 24.00
C LYS A 349 -24.02 20.26 24.08
N GLY A 350 -24.55 21.46 24.27
CA GLY A 350 -23.78 22.71 24.29
C GLY A 350 -23.69 23.39 22.92
N THR A 351 -23.21 24.64 22.92
CA THR A 351 -23.04 25.47 21.72
C THR A 351 -21.89 24.94 20.85
N ASN A 352 -21.94 25.15 19.53
CA ASN A 352 -20.90 24.73 18.57
C ASN A 352 -20.74 23.20 18.40
N ARG A 353 -21.77 22.40 18.77
CA ARG A 353 -21.78 20.93 18.64
C ARG A 353 -22.48 20.42 17.39
N GLU A 354 -23.00 21.28 16.52
CA GLU A 354 -23.80 20.92 15.35
C GLU A 354 -23.02 20.03 14.37
N LYS A 355 -21.70 20.31 14.24
CA LYS A 355 -20.78 19.45 13.49
C LYS A 355 -20.56 18.10 14.18
N VAL A 356 -20.46 18.06 15.51
CA VAL A 356 -20.33 16.80 16.27
C VAL A 356 -21.57 15.93 16.10
N VAL A 357 -22.77 16.52 16.10
CA VAL A 357 -24.04 15.83 15.80
C VAL A 357 -24.06 15.30 14.36
N THR A 358 -23.55 16.07 13.40
CA THR A 358 -23.44 15.63 11.98
C THR A 358 -22.49 14.43 11.85
N LEU A 359 -21.29 14.53 12.41
CA LEU A 359 -20.27 13.47 12.39
C LEU A 359 -20.71 12.21 13.16
N LYS A 360 -21.49 12.35 14.26
CA LYS A 360 -22.17 11.22 14.91
C LYS A 360 -23.04 10.47 13.90
N GLY A 361 -23.90 11.19 13.18
CA GLY A 361 -24.80 10.60 12.19
C GLY A 361 -24.06 9.93 11.02
N GLU A 362 -22.85 10.39 10.69
CA GLU A 362 -21.96 9.71 9.75
C GLU A 362 -21.40 8.41 10.35
N ILE A 363 -20.81 8.44 11.56
CA ILE A 363 -20.29 7.25 12.25
C ILE A 363 -21.38 6.17 12.44
N GLU A 364 -22.61 6.55 12.77
CA GLU A 364 -23.74 5.60 12.90
C GLU A 364 -24.05 4.80 11.63
N ARG A 365 -23.62 5.30 10.47
CA ARG A 365 -23.78 4.63 9.15
C ARG A 365 -22.52 3.91 8.70
N MET A 366 -21.39 4.07 9.40
CA MET A 366 -20.13 3.41 9.06
C MET A 366 -20.13 1.94 9.47
N ASN A 367 -19.57 1.09 8.60
CA ASN A 367 -19.27 -0.28 8.94
C ASN A 367 -17.82 -0.36 9.43
N ILE A 368 -17.62 -0.31 10.75
CA ILE A 368 -16.28 -0.33 11.38
C ILE A 368 -15.47 -1.59 11.00
N THR A 369 -16.13 -2.69 10.63
CA THR A 369 -15.47 -3.91 10.11
C THR A 369 -14.89 -3.71 8.71
N ARG A 370 -15.50 -2.88 7.85
CA ARG A 370 -15.00 -2.55 6.50
C ARG A 370 -14.11 -1.30 6.49
N THR A 371 -14.42 -0.30 7.32
CA THR A 371 -13.80 1.04 7.25
C THR A 371 -13.24 1.54 8.60
N PRO A 372 -12.38 0.78 9.30
CA PRO A 372 -11.87 1.17 10.63
C PRO A 372 -11.04 2.46 10.61
N HIS A 373 -10.32 2.72 9.52
CA HIS A 373 -9.53 3.96 9.34
C HIS A 373 -10.43 5.19 9.19
N ALA A 374 -11.49 5.13 8.38
CA ALA A 374 -12.45 6.22 8.21
C ALA A 374 -13.19 6.54 9.52
N PHE A 375 -13.58 5.50 10.26
CA PHE A 375 -14.14 5.63 11.60
C PHE A 375 -13.19 6.40 12.55
N LEU A 376 -11.91 6.05 12.58
CA LEU A 376 -10.92 6.75 13.42
C LEU A 376 -10.66 8.19 12.97
N PHE A 377 -10.70 8.49 11.67
CA PHE A 377 -10.60 9.87 11.18
C PHE A 377 -11.78 10.73 11.63
N VAL A 378 -13.02 10.23 11.49
CA VAL A 378 -14.19 10.99 11.95
C VAL A 378 -14.23 11.10 13.48
N LEU A 379 -13.83 10.04 14.20
CA LEU A 379 -13.67 10.09 15.66
C LEU A 379 -12.65 11.16 16.08
N ARG A 380 -11.49 11.27 15.39
CA ARG A 380 -10.52 12.36 15.60
C ARG A 380 -11.18 13.74 15.43
N SER A 381 -11.91 13.94 14.34
CA SER A 381 -12.59 15.21 14.07
C SER A 381 -13.64 15.55 15.13
N MET A 382 -14.34 14.55 15.68
CA MET A 382 -15.25 14.76 16.81
C MET A 382 -14.48 15.21 18.07
N PHE A 383 -13.37 14.56 18.43
CA PHE A 383 -12.53 15.00 19.55
C PHE A 383 -11.99 16.42 19.36
N GLU A 384 -11.50 16.76 18.17
CA GLU A 384 -10.98 18.09 17.84
C GLU A 384 -12.04 19.17 18.03
N ILE A 385 -13.25 18.97 17.47
CA ILE A 385 -14.35 19.94 17.57
C ILE A 385 -14.87 20.03 19.01
N SER A 386 -15.07 18.90 19.69
CA SER A 386 -15.54 18.87 21.08
C SER A 386 -14.54 19.48 22.06
N ALA A 387 -13.24 19.30 21.87
CA ALA A 387 -12.21 19.94 22.69
C ALA A 387 -12.23 21.47 22.53
N LYS A 388 -12.28 21.96 21.28
CA LYS A 388 -12.40 23.40 20.99
C LYS A 388 -13.68 24.00 21.56
N ALA A 389 -14.81 23.29 21.44
CA ALA A 389 -16.09 23.72 21.99
C ALA A 389 -16.08 23.72 23.53
N TYR A 390 -15.50 22.71 24.17
CA TYR A 390 -15.35 22.67 25.63
C TYR A 390 -14.47 23.82 26.17
N CYS A 391 -13.36 24.15 25.48
CA CYS A 391 -12.54 25.32 25.81
C CYS A 391 -13.34 26.64 25.68
N ALA A 392 -14.24 26.75 24.70
CA ALA A 392 -15.08 27.92 24.53
C ALA A 392 -16.15 28.06 25.62
N ASP A 393 -16.69 26.95 26.15
CA ASP A 393 -17.62 26.96 27.28
C ASP A 393 -16.94 27.33 28.62
N HIS A 394 -15.62 27.17 28.71
CA HIS A 394 -14.83 27.39 29.93
C HIS A 394 -13.77 28.50 29.75
N PRO A 395 -14.17 29.76 29.48
CA PRO A 395 -13.26 30.87 29.18
C PRO A 395 -12.49 31.41 30.40
N ASP A 396 -12.53 30.74 31.55
CA ASP A 396 -11.81 31.14 32.76
C ASP A 396 -10.29 31.21 32.51
N PRO A 397 -9.54 32.13 33.14
CA PRO A 397 -8.08 32.19 33.00
C PRO A 397 -7.34 30.88 33.32
N ASN A 398 -7.91 30.04 34.19
CA ASN A 398 -7.40 28.72 34.57
C ASN A 398 -8.08 27.56 33.81
N GLY A 399 -8.99 27.86 32.87
CA GLY A 399 -9.64 26.88 32.01
C GLY A 399 -8.71 26.37 30.90
N PRO A 400 -9.02 25.22 30.29
CA PRO A 400 -8.24 24.66 29.19
C PRO A 400 -8.38 25.54 27.95
N LYS A 401 -7.27 25.77 27.23
CA LYS A 401 -7.24 26.61 26.02
C LYS A 401 -6.93 25.79 24.76
N ALA A 402 -7.69 26.03 23.69
CA ALA A 402 -7.47 25.41 22.40
C ALA A 402 -6.32 26.04 21.59
N VAL A 403 -6.03 27.32 21.84
CA VAL A 403 -4.97 28.09 21.16
C VAL A 403 -3.89 28.55 22.14
N ASP A 404 -2.70 28.82 21.62
CA ASP A 404 -1.60 29.44 22.36
C ASP A 404 -1.78 30.96 22.52
N ALA A 405 -0.80 31.64 23.14
CA ALA A 405 -0.85 33.09 23.36
C ALA A 405 -0.70 33.91 22.06
N GLN A 406 -0.31 33.26 20.97
CA GLN A 406 -0.10 33.84 19.64
C GLN A 406 -1.29 33.55 18.70
N GLY A 407 -2.28 32.77 19.17
CA GLY A 407 -3.47 32.40 18.40
C GLY A 407 -3.33 31.15 17.53
N ASN A 408 -2.24 30.38 17.65
CA ASN A 408 -2.09 29.12 16.92
C ASN A 408 -2.82 27.98 17.63
N ASP A 409 -3.35 27.03 16.88
CA ASP A 409 -3.91 25.78 17.43
C ASP A 409 -2.85 25.00 18.23
N ARG A 410 -3.17 24.69 19.50
CA ARG A 410 -2.36 23.79 20.33
C ARG A 410 -2.50 22.34 19.87
N LYS A 411 -1.53 21.49 20.24
CA LYS A 411 -1.64 20.06 19.93
C LYS A 411 -2.83 19.46 20.67
N LEU A 412 -3.71 18.75 19.96
CA LEU A 412 -4.89 18.12 20.54
C LEU A 412 -4.60 17.25 21.78
N VAL A 413 -3.43 16.61 21.91
CA VAL A 413 -3.07 15.83 23.13
C VAL A 413 -2.94 16.70 24.37
N GLU A 414 -2.41 17.91 24.21
CA GLU A 414 -2.21 18.88 25.29
C GLU A 414 -3.59 19.42 25.70
N VAL A 415 -4.41 19.81 24.71
CA VAL A 415 -5.79 20.29 24.95
C VAL A 415 -6.64 19.20 25.64
N LEU A 416 -6.65 17.96 25.14
CA LEU A 416 -7.44 16.87 25.74
C LEU A 416 -6.98 16.50 27.15
N ARG A 417 -5.67 16.64 27.45
CA ARG A 417 -5.14 16.44 28.80
C ARG A 417 -5.61 17.54 29.74
N ASP A 418 -5.44 18.81 29.34
CA ASP A 418 -5.91 19.96 30.12
C ASP A 418 -7.42 19.89 30.40
N VAL A 419 -8.22 19.48 29.39
CA VAL A 419 -9.66 19.25 29.53
C VAL A 419 -9.97 18.13 30.53
N ALA A 420 -9.31 16.98 30.44
CA ALA A 420 -9.52 15.89 31.38
C ALA A 420 -9.09 16.25 32.81
N GLU A 421 -7.99 16.99 32.98
CA GLU A 421 -7.54 17.51 34.27
C GLU A 421 -8.52 18.54 34.85
N HIS A 422 -9.05 19.43 34.02
CA HIS A 422 -10.10 20.38 34.40
C HIS A 422 -11.37 19.68 34.90
N MET A 423 -11.85 18.65 34.19
CA MET A 423 -13.00 17.83 34.61
C MET A 423 -12.77 17.07 35.93
N ILE A 424 -11.52 16.69 36.22
CA ILE A 424 -11.16 15.95 37.44
C ILE A 424 -10.96 16.90 38.63
N LYS A 425 -10.58 18.15 38.41
CA LYS A 425 -10.29 19.12 39.48
C LYS A 425 -11.57 19.73 40.04
N LEU A 426 -11.81 19.53 41.33
CA LEU A 426 -12.89 20.21 42.06
C LEU A 426 -12.47 21.63 42.45
N PRO A 427 -13.43 22.56 42.68
CA PRO A 427 -13.13 23.94 43.11
C PRO A 427 -12.27 24.04 44.38
N ASN A 428 -12.32 23.03 45.26
CA ASN A 428 -11.51 22.93 46.49
C ASN A 428 -10.11 22.32 46.27
N GLY A 429 -9.67 22.16 45.02
CA GLY A 429 -8.36 21.58 44.65
C GLY A 429 -8.26 20.05 44.78
N LYS A 430 -9.28 19.36 45.30
CA LYS A 430 -9.30 17.88 45.36
C LYS A 430 -9.68 17.28 44.01
N LYS A 431 -9.36 16.00 43.80
CA LYS A 431 -9.74 15.25 42.59
C LYS A 431 -11.11 14.59 42.76
N ASN A 432 -11.97 14.73 41.76
CA ASN A 432 -13.22 13.99 41.63
C ASN A 432 -12.90 12.54 41.25
N GLN A 433 -12.88 11.65 42.26
CA GLN A 433 -12.52 10.24 42.09
C GLN A 433 -13.45 9.48 41.12
N ALA A 434 -14.72 9.85 41.05
CA ALA A 434 -15.67 9.23 40.13
C ALA A 434 -15.35 9.58 38.66
N VAL A 435 -15.10 10.85 38.38
CA VAL A 435 -14.68 11.32 37.04
C VAL A 435 -13.28 10.79 36.70
N GLN A 436 -12.34 10.80 37.65
CA GLN A 436 -11.01 10.23 37.44
C GLN A 436 -11.05 8.74 37.09
N LYS A 437 -11.91 7.94 37.76
CA LYS A 437 -12.12 6.53 37.43
C LYS A 437 -12.76 6.34 36.05
N ARG A 438 -13.77 7.15 35.71
CA ARG A 438 -14.45 7.17 34.41
C ARG A 438 -13.50 7.50 33.25
N LEU A 439 -12.60 8.46 33.45
CA LEU A 439 -11.65 8.93 32.43
C LEU A 439 -10.31 8.17 32.43
N HIS A 440 -10.12 7.17 33.30
CA HIS A 440 -8.84 6.47 33.46
C HIS A 440 -8.34 5.82 32.15
N GLY A 441 -9.23 5.19 31.37
CA GLY A 441 -8.88 4.64 30.06
C GLY A 441 -8.33 5.71 29.12
N ALA A 442 -9.06 6.82 28.97
CA ALA A 442 -8.65 7.94 28.11
C ALA A 442 -7.31 8.56 28.55
N LEU A 443 -7.08 8.70 29.86
CA LEU A 443 -5.82 9.24 30.39
C LEU A 443 -4.63 8.31 30.11
N THR A 444 -4.81 7.00 30.24
CA THR A 444 -3.76 6.00 29.92
C THR A 444 -3.40 6.02 28.43
N GLU A 445 -4.38 6.18 27.55
CA GLU A 445 -4.19 6.36 26.10
C GLU A 445 -3.45 7.67 25.77
N LEU A 446 -3.84 8.79 26.39
CA LEU A 446 -3.21 10.11 26.22
C LEU A 446 -1.80 10.24 26.85
N ALA A 447 -1.42 9.31 27.73
CA ALA A 447 -0.11 9.30 28.38
C ALA A 447 0.94 8.48 27.61
N THR A 448 0.53 7.57 26.72
CA THR A 448 1.41 6.58 26.08
C THR A 448 1.78 7.05 24.66
N PRO A 449 3.00 7.54 24.37
CA PRO A 449 3.31 8.20 23.09
C PRO A 449 3.06 7.32 21.86
N GLU A 450 3.40 6.03 21.98
CA GLU A 450 3.23 5.00 20.95
C GLU A 450 1.88 4.27 21.02
N SER A 451 0.95 4.65 21.91
CA SER A 451 -0.38 4.08 21.83
C SER A 451 -1.08 4.55 20.55
N LEU A 452 -1.77 3.62 19.90
CA LEU A 452 -2.64 3.86 18.75
C LEU A 452 -3.88 4.76 19.04
N LEU A 453 -3.93 5.42 20.20
CA LEU A 453 -4.82 6.56 20.50
C LEU A 453 -4.15 7.78 21.18
N SER A 454 -2.87 7.72 21.53
CA SER A 454 -2.11 8.95 21.73
C SER A 454 -2.27 9.78 20.46
N VAL A 455 -2.43 11.11 20.54
CA VAL A 455 -2.72 11.92 19.33
C VAL A 455 -1.61 11.79 18.27
N THR A 456 -0.41 11.36 18.67
CA THR A 456 0.67 10.92 17.77
C THR A 456 0.20 9.84 16.79
N SER A 457 -0.64 8.89 17.19
CA SER A 457 -1.14 7.79 16.35
C SER A 457 -2.22 8.20 15.34
N MET A 458 -3.10 9.13 15.72
CA MET A 458 -4.03 9.75 14.77
C MET A 458 -3.25 10.62 13.77
N ASN A 459 -2.08 11.13 14.18
CA ASN A 459 -1.06 11.63 13.26
C ASN A 459 -0.35 10.51 12.47
N GLN A 460 -0.03 9.35 13.04
CA GLN A 460 0.58 8.22 12.31
C GLN A 460 -0.38 7.67 11.23
N LEU A 461 -1.70 7.68 11.43
CA LEU A 461 -2.70 7.41 10.38
C LEU A 461 -2.57 8.34 9.16
N VAL A 462 -2.02 9.55 9.33
CA VAL A 462 -1.81 10.55 8.26
C VAL A 462 -0.36 10.57 7.77
N HIS A 463 0.60 10.33 8.66
CA HIS A 463 2.02 10.62 8.45
C HIS A 463 2.93 9.38 8.46
N HIS A 464 2.45 8.20 8.87
CA HIS A 464 3.22 6.96 8.90
C HIS A 464 2.76 6.01 7.77
N PRO A 465 3.53 5.84 6.67
CA PRO A 465 3.03 5.23 5.42
C PRO A 465 2.56 3.77 5.49
N THR A 466 2.88 3.06 6.58
CA THR A 466 2.59 1.63 6.76
C THR A 466 1.74 1.33 8.01
N PHE A 467 1.24 2.36 8.68
CA PHE A 467 0.43 2.19 9.89
C PHE A 467 -1.00 1.77 9.52
N THR A 468 -1.47 0.65 10.09
CA THR A 468 -2.79 0.09 9.81
C THR A 468 -3.51 -0.28 11.11
N VAL A 469 -4.84 -0.26 11.09
CA VAL A 469 -5.68 -0.61 12.25
C VAL A 469 -6.72 -1.67 11.88
N THR A 470 -6.82 -2.71 12.69
CA THR A 470 -7.88 -3.73 12.58
C THR A 470 -9.21 -3.27 13.19
N PRO A 471 -10.36 -3.80 12.77
CA PRO A 471 -11.65 -3.44 13.35
C PRO A 471 -11.78 -3.69 14.86
N ARG A 472 -11.18 -4.77 15.36
CA ARG A 472 -11.20 -5.13 16.79
C ARG A 472 -10.43 -4.12 17.63
N GLU A 473 -9.28 -3.69 17.13
CA GLU A 473 -8.49 -2.62 17.74
C GLU A 473 -9.24 -1.29 17.72
N ALA A 474 -9.85 -0.91 16.58
CA ALA A 474 -10.65 0.32 16.48
C ALA A 474 -11.81 0.33 17.48
N ALA A 475 -12.50 -0.80 17.67
CA ALA A 475 -13.57 -0.94 18.66
C ALA A 475 -13.05 -0.85 20.11
N SER A 476 -11.99 -1.59 20.44
CA SER A 476 -11.36 -1.53 21.78
C SER A 476 -10.89 -0.12 22.13
N ARG A 477 -10.31 0.57 21.15
CA ARG A 477 -9.83 1.95 21.28
C ARG A 477 -10.96 2.92 21.52
N PHE A 478 -12.03 2.84 20.73
CA PHE A 478 -13.23 3.66 20.94
C PHE A 478 -13.68 3.60 22.39
N PHE A 479 -13.86 2.41 22.97
CA PHE A 479 -14.33 2.28 24.36
C PHE A 479 -13.37 2.84 25.42
N ASN A 480 -12.06 2.89 25.14
CA ASN A 480 -11.08 3.48 26.06
C ASN A 480 -11.20 5.02 26.12
N VAL A 481 -11.43 5.70 24.99
CA VAL A 481 -11.50 7.19 24.94
C VAL A 481 -12.90 7.79 24.91
N PHE A 482 -13.92 7.04 24.47
CA PHE A 482 -15.29 7.52 24.36
C PHE A 482 -15.86 8.17 25.64
N PRO A 483 -15.55 7.71 26.88
CA PRO A 483 -15.99 8.39 28.10
C PRO A 483 -15.54 9.86 28.22
N LEU A 484 -14.40 10.23 27.60
CA LEU A 484 -13.92 11.62 27.52
C LEU A 484 -14.67 12.40 26.44
N LEU A 485 -14.97 11.78 25.28
CA LEU A 485 -15.81 12.40 24.26
C LEU A 485 -17.21 12.71 24.80
N GLN A 486 -17.79 11.80 25.58
CA GLN A 486 -19.07 12.04 26.26
C GLN A 486 -18.95 13.22 27.24
N ALA A 487 -17.91 13.26 28.07
CA ALA A 487 -17.73 14.30 29.09
C ALA A 487 -17.61 15.72 28.50
N MET A 488 -17.04 15.86 27.30
CA MET A 488 -16.89 17.16 26.63
C MET A 488 -18.20 17.70 26.01
N ASN A 489 -19.26 16.90 25.95
CA ASN A 489 -20.52 17.26 25.28
C ASN A 489 -21.77 16.87 26.11
N GLU A 490 -21.65 16.85 27.43
CA GLU A 490 -22.69 16.43 28.38
C GLU A 490 -23.68 17.54 28.78
#